data_AF-A0A0G2EWE1-F1
#
_entry.id   AF-A0A0G2EWE1-F1
#
_cell.length_a   1.000
_cell.length_b   1.000
_cell.length_c   1.000
_cell.angle_alpha   90.00
_cell.angle_beta   90.00
_cell.angle_gamma   90.00
#
_symmetry.space_group_name_H-M   'P 1'
#
loop_
_entity.id
_entity.type
_entity.pdbx_description
1 polymer ?
#
loop_
_entity_poly.entity_id
_entity_poly.type
_entity_poly.pdbx_seq_one_letter_code
_entity_poly.pdbx_strand_id
1 'polypeptide(L)'
;MELLHHYTVSTSLTFSTRSDVLEVYRLAAPEIAFSDPPLMNGLLAISGLHRAHCCSDIEKRRLYSTIAAAHQNIALGAFRERLSNLTRENCPGVFLFSAWLTLYVLGSMHRLQSADPDAASVIDFEDPSEWIRLMRGVPSILRQSAVWSWIRESPLRPILEPGLVTDEPLSPELERRFATLRRALIDEPLPVSTPDAPQMDEEECKVYAESLAMLQKYTAFILRPSTPEGPLDLVGTTMIWPNIVPDRWVDYLGQHRPGALVMLAQFAVLVNNLRGFWWAKGWGQGLVVIAWKLLPPEWKSLVEEPAERVGCTLGAV
;
A
#
# COMPACT_ATOMS: atom_id res chain seq x y z
N MET A 1 15.92 -7.12 -23.09
CA MET A 1 14.85 -7.32 -24.08
C MET A 1 13.73 -8.23 -23.58
N GLU A 2 14.01 -9.43 -23.05
CA GLU A 2 12.94 -10.32 -22.55
C GLU A 2 12.05 -9.66 -21.48
N LEU A 3 12.64 -9.05 -20.44
CA LEU A 3 11.86 -8.41 -19.37
C LEU A 3 11.03 -7.20 -19.87
N LEU A 4 11.53 -6.45 -20.85
CA LEU A 4 10.79 -5.35 -21.46
C LEU A 4 9.60 -5.88 -22.29
N HIS A 5 9.81 -6.96 -23.04
CA HIS A 5 8.72 -7.64 -23.74
C HIS A 5 7.67 -8.15 -22.74
N HIS A 6 8.09 -8.86 -21.70
CA HIS A 6 7.22 -9.34 -20.63
C HIS A 6 6.46 -8.20 -19.93
N TYR A 7 7.09 -7.04 -19.75
CA TYR A 7 6.41 -5.87 -19.20
C TYR A 7 5.24 -5.43 -20.08
N THR A 8 5.52 -5.28 -21.37
CA THR A 8 4.58 -4.75 -22.37
C THR A 8 3.37 -5.66 -22.56
N VAL A 9 3.58 -6.98 -22.55
CA VAL A 9 2.51 -7.96 -22.85
C VAL A 9 1.88 -8.59 -21.62
N SER A 10 2.46 -8.41 -20.42
CA SER A 10 1.97 -9.05 -19.20
C SER A 10 2.00 -8.13 -17.98
N THR A 11 3.18 -7.65 -17.54
CA THR A 11 3.30 -6.95 -16.24
C THR A 11 2.46 -5.68 -16.16
N SER A 12 2.45 -4.87 -17.23
CA SER A 12 1.68 -3.61 -17.29
C SER A 12 0.16 -3.81 -17.11
N LEU A 13 -0.36 -5.00 -17.41
CA LEU A 13 -1.77 -5.37 -17.24
C LEU A 13 -2.14 -5.69 -15.79
N THR A 14 -1.15 -5.73 -14.88
CA THR A 14 -1.34 -6.16 -13.48
C THR A 14 -1.32 -5.01 -12.47
N PHE A 15 -1.39 -3.77 -12.95
CA PHE A 15 -1.26 -2.59 -12.10
C PHE A 15 -2.58 -1.90 -11.76
N SER A 16 -3.65 -2.09 -12.55
CA SER A 16 -4.97 -1.53 -12.29
C SER A 16 -6.05 -2.34 -13.00
N THR A 17 -7.29 -2.17 -12.59
CA THR A 17 -8.48 -2.64 -13.32
C THR A 17 -9.07 -1.57 -14.24
N ARG A 18 -8.60 -0.32 -14.16
CA ARG A 18 -9.11 0.81 -14.93
C ARG A 18 -8.39 0.93 -16.27
N SER A 19 -9.14 1.04 -17.37
CA SER A 19 -8.58 0.94 -18.73
C SER A 19 -7.63 2.08 -19.10
N ASP A 20 -7.97 3.31 -18.71
CA ASP A 20 -7.14 4.51 -18.90
C ASP A 20 -5.83 4.43 -18.09
N VAL A 21 -5.87 3.92 -16.85
CA VAL A 21 -4.66 3.70 -16.03
C VAL A 21 -3.79 2.59 -16.63
N LEU A 22 -4.39 1.51 -17.10
CA LEU A 22 -3.67 0.45 -17.82
C LEU A 22 -3.00 0.99 -19.09
N GLU A 23 -3.66 1.87 -19.83
CA GLU A 23 -3.08 2.50 -21.01
C GLU A 23 -1.83 3.33 -20.68
N VAL A 24 -1.87 4.09 -19.57
CA VAL A 24 -0.68 4.82 -19.07
C VAL A 24 0.48 3.86 -18.81
N TYR A 25 0.24 2.76 -18.09
CA TYR A 25 1.29 1.79 -17.79
C TYR A 25 1.80 1.04 -19.02
N ARG A 26 0.97 0.86 -20.05
CA ARG A 26 1.32 0.15 -21.29
C ARG A 26 2.06 1.00 -22.30
N LEU A 27 1.72 2.29 -22.39
CA LEU A 27 2.20 3.18 -23.45
C LEU A 27 3.12 4.27 -22.88
N ALA A 28 2.58 5.16 -22.06
CA ALA A 28 3.32 6.31 -21.54
C ALA A 28 4.49 5.90 -20.64
N ALA A 29 4.30 4.90 -19.78
CA ALA A 29 5.33 4.53 -18.81
C ALA A 29 6.61 3.96 -19.48
N PRO A 30 6.53 3.06 -20.48
CA PRO A 30 7.69 2.71 -21.31
C PRO A 30 8.35 3.90 -22.01
N GLU A 31 7.59 4.81 -22.61
CA GLU A 31 8.15 5.98 -23.31
C GLU A 31 8.96 6.90 -22.37
N ILE A 32 8.42 7.15 -21.18
CA ILE A 32 9.11 7.92 -20.13
C ILE A 32 10.37 7.14 -19.68
N ALA A 33 10.29 5.83 -19.50
CA ALA A 33 11.42 4.98 -19.13
C ALA A 33 12.52 4.92 -20.21
N PHE A 34 12.17 4.94 -21.50
CA PHE A 34 13.16 5.00 -22.59
C PHE A 34 13.92 6.33 -22.62
N SER A 35 13.25 7.41 -22.23
CA SER A 35 13.84 8.75 -22.13
C SER A 35 14.70 8.91 -20.87
N ASP A 36 14.70 7.91 -19.99
CA ASP A 36 15.34 7.97 -18.68
C ASP A 36 15.98 6.61 -18.28
N PRO A 37 17.26 6.35 -18.59
CA PRO A 37 17.87 5.03 -18.41
C PRO A 37 17.81 4.47 -16.97
N PRO A 38 17.98 5.28 -15.90
CA PRO A 38 17.68 4.84 -14.54
C PRO A 38 16.25 4.36 -14.31
N LEU A 39 15.24 5.03 -14.87
CA LEU A 39 13.83 4.65 -14.74
C LEU A 39 13.53 3.33 -15.45
N MET A 40 14.19 3.07 -16.58
CA MET A 40 14.12 1.77 -17.26
C MET A 40 14.50 0.62 -16.34
N ASN A 41 15.45 0.82 -15.42
CA ASN A 41 15.79 -0.21 -14.44
C ASN A 41 14.62 -0.49 -13.47
N GLY A 42 13.84 0.52 -13.06
CA GLY A 42 12.63 0.29 -12.27
C GLY A 42 11.57 -0.54 -13.00
N LEU A 43 11.34 -0.24 -14.28
CA LEU A 43 10.45 -1.00 -15.16
C LEU A 43 10.90 -2.46 -15.29
N LEU A 44 12.19 -2.68 -15.54
CA LEU A 44 12.77 -4.00 -15.67
C LEU A 44 12.75 -4.77 -14.33
N ALA A 45 12.92 -4.08 -13.20
CA ALA A 45 12.85 -4.66 -11.87
C ALA A 45 11.46 -5.22 -11.57
N ILE A 46 10.40 -4.42 -11.72
CA ILE A 46 9.02 -4.89 -11.49
C ILE A 46 8.63 -5.99 -12.49
N SER A 47 9.11 -5.89 -13.73
CA SER A 47 8.88 -6.92 -14.74
C SER A 47 9.59 -8.24 -14.42
N GLY A 48 10.85 -8.19 -13.97
CA GLY A 48 11.58 -9.37 -13.50
C GLY A 48 10.93 -10.01 -12.28
N LEU A 49 10.42 -9.19 -11.36
CA LEU A 49 9.73 -9.66 -10.16
C LEU A 49 8.44 -10.40 -10.51
N HIS A 50 7.64 -9.83 -11.42
CA HIS A 50 6.43 -10.46 -11.93
C HIS A 50 6.74 -11.73 -12.73
N ARG A 51 7.78 -11.71 -13.58
CA ARG A 51 8.23 -12.90 -14.32
C ARG A 51 8.59 -14.05 -13.39
N ALA A 52 9.33 -13.77 -12.32
CA ALA A 52 9.66 -14.75 -11.29
C ALA A 52 8.39 -15.32 -10.63
N HIS A 53 7.38 -14.49 -10.35
CA HIS A 53 6.09 -14.93 -9.81
C HIS A 53 5.35 -15.89 -10.76
N CYS A 54 5.37 -15.63 -12.07
CA CYS A 54 4.72 -16.49 -13.07
C CYS A 54 5.50 -17.79 -13.37
N CYS A 55 6.75 -17.94 -12.90
CA CYS A 55 7.56 -19.12 -13.18
C CYS A 55 7.31 -20.24 -12.15
N SER A 56 6.96 -21.44 -12.63
CA SER A 56 6.89 -22.66 -11.82
C SER A 56 8.28 -23.25 -11.51
N ASP A 57 9.24 -23.10 -12.44
CA ASP A 57 10.62 -23.53 -12.32
C ASP A 57 11.37 -22.70 -11.25
N ILE A 58 11.90 -23.39 -10.23
CA ILE A 58 12.57 -22.79 -9.06
C ILE A 58 13.85 -22.05 -9.46
N GLU A 59 14.64 -22.59 -10.37
CA GLU A 59 15.91 -22.00 -10.77
C GLU A 59 15.68 -20.76 -11.63
N LYS A 60 14.70 -20.80 -12.55
CA LYS A 60 14.28 -19.60 -13.30
C LYS A 60 13.67 -18.54 -12.39
N ARG A 61 12.86 -18.94 -11.41
CA ARG A 61 12.30 -18.03 -10.40
C ARG A 61 13.42 -17.33 -9.64
N ARG A 62 14.43 -18.06 -9.15
CA ARG A 62 15.60 -17.49 -8.47
C ARG A 62 16.37 -16.54 -9.38
N LEU A 63 16.65 -16.95 -10.62
CA LEU A 63 17.33 -16.14 -11.62
C LEU A 63 16.63 -14.79 -11.84
N TYR A 64 15.33 -14.82 -12.15
CA TYR A 64 14.57 -13.58 -12.38
C TYR A 64 14.45 -12.72 -11.13
N SER A 65 14.39 -13.32 -9.95
CA SER A 65 14.41 -12.59 -8.67
C SER A 65 15.73 -11.83 -8.48
N THR A 66 16.87 -12.48 -8.76
CA THR A 66 18.20 -11.84 -8.69
C THR A 66 18.33 -10.71 -9.71
N ILE A 67 17.88 -10.94 -10.96
CA ILE A 67 17.90 -9.91 -12.00
C ILE A 67 17.03 -8.72 -11.60
N ALA A 68 15.83 -8.98 -11.07
CA ALA A 68 14.92 -7.96 -10.60
C ALA A 68 15.54 -7.10 -9.48
N ALA A 69 16.19 -7.73 -8.50
CA ALA A 69 16.87 -7.04 -7.40
C ALA A 69 18.05 -6.19 -7.90
N ALA A 70 18.84 -6.68 -8.85
CA ALA A 70 19.94 -5.93 -9.44
C ALA A 70 19.45 -4.64 -10.12
N HIS A 71 18.41 -4.73 -10.96
CA HIS A 71 17.79 -3.57 -11.57
C HIS A 71 17.20 -2.61 -10.53
N GLN A 72 16.54 -3.14 -9.50
CA GLN A 72 15.94 -2.33 -8.44
C GLN A 72 17.00 -1.48 -7.72
N ASN A 73 18.15 -2.08 -7.39
CA ASN A 73 19.25 -1.38 -6.72
C ASN A 73 19.84 -0.25 -7.56
N ILE A 74 20.00 -0.47 -8.88
CA ILE A 74 20.47 0.57 -9.82
C ILE A 74 19.47 1.74 -9.85
N ALA A 75 18.18 1.43 -10.01
CA ALA A 75 17.14 2.44 -10.09
C ALA A 75 17.01 3.23 -8.78
N LEU A 76 17.08 2.56 -7.63
CA LEU A 76 17.03 3.16 -6.30
C LEU A 76 18.18 4.16 -6.06
N GLY A 77 19.40 3.84 -6.51
CA GLY A 77 20.55 4.73 -6.38
C GLY A 77 20.32 6.06 -7.09
N ALA A 78 19.97 6.00 -8.38
CA ALA A 78 19.70 7.17 -9.19
C ALA A 78 18.43 7.93 -8.75
N PHE A 79 17.43 7.22 -8.23
CA PHE A 79 16.21 7.83 -7.72
C PHE A 79 16.51 8.77 -6.55
N ARG A 80 17.32 8.34 -5.57
CA ARG A 80 17.70 9.16 -4.41
C ARG A 80 18.37 10.48 -4.80
N GLU A 81 19.22 10.45 -5.83
CA GLU A 81 19.85 11.66 -6.36
C GLU A 81 18.82 12.61 -6.98
N ARG A 82 17.85 12.09 -7.75
CA ARG A 82 16.79 12.88 -8.40
C ARG A 82 15.80 13.49 -7.42
N LEU A 83 15.53 12.83 -6.30
CA LEU A 83 14.69 13.38 -5.23
C LEU A 83 15.21 14.71 -4.71
N SER A 84 16.54 14.89 -4.73
CA SER A 84 17.18 16.11 -4.26
C SER A 84 17.11 17.25 -5.28
N ASN A 85 16.73 16.98 -6.53
CA ASN A 85 16.67 17.95 -7.62
C ASN A 85 15.50 17.65 -8.58
N LEU A 86 14.28 17.86 -8.09
CA LEU A 86 13.06 17.66 -8.87
C LEU A 86 12.85 18.80 -9.87
N THR A 87 12.61 18.43 -11.12
CA THR A 87 12.25 19.35 -12.21
C THR A 87 10.96 18.91 -12.86
N ARG A 88 10.36 19.78 -13.68
CA ARG A 88 9.14 19.46 -14.43
C ARG A 88 9.34 18.26 -15.37
N GLU A 89 10.55 18.08 -15.89
CA GLU A 89 10.91 17.05 -16.86
C GLU A 89 11.14 15.68 -16.19
N ASN A 90 11.80 15.64 -15.03
CA ASN A 90 12.12 14.37 -14.35
C ASN A 90 11.00 13.88 -13.42
N CYS A 91 10.10 14.76 -13.00
CA CYS A 91 9.07 14.49 -12.00
C CYS A 91 8.10 13.35 -12.39
N PRO A 92 7.58 13.27 -13.64
CA PRO A 92 6.75 12.13 -14.05
C PRO A 92 7.48 10.78 -13.91
N GLY A 93 8.76 10.73 -14.27
CA GLY A 93 9.57 9.52 -14.15
C GLY A 93 9.80 9.11 -12.69
N VAL A 94 10.10 10.08 -11.83
CA VAL A 94 10.20 9.87 -10.38
C VAL A 94 8.89 9.30 -9.83
N PHE A 95 7.73 9.83 -10.22
CA PHE A 95 6.43 9.31 -9.79
C PHE A 95 6.11 7.90 -10.33
N LEU A 96 6.52 7.56 -11.55
CA LEU A 96 6.37 6.17 -12.04
C LEU A 96 7.23 5.19 -11.27
N PHE A 97 8.51 5.53 -11.09
CA PHE A 97 9.42 4.70 -10.29
C PHE A 97 8.86 4.48 -8.89
N SER A 98 8.27 5.54 -8.34
CA SER A 98 7.63 5.54 -7.04
C SER A 98 6.53 4.48 -6.93
N ALA A 99 5.59 4.50 -7.88
CA ALA A 99 4.52 3.50 -7.95
C ALA A 99 5.08 2.08 -8.12
N TRP A 100 6.04 1.88 -9.03
CA TRP A 100 6.66 0.57 -9.24
C TRP A 100 7.41 0.04 -8.02
N LEU A 101 8.12 0.92 -7.30
CA LEU A 101 8.84 0.55 -6.08
C LEU A 101 7.87 0.10 -4.98
N THR A 102 6.73 0.78 -4.81
CA THR A 102 5.68 0.31 -3.89
C THR A 102 5.22 -1.10 -4.25
N LEU A 103 4.85 -1.35 -5.51
CA LEU A 103 4.40 -2.67 -5.96
C LEU A 103 5.51 -3.72 -5.87
N TYR A 104 6.75 -3.32 -6.14
CA TYR A 104 7.93 -4.18 -6.04
C TYR A 104 8.12 -4.64 -4.59
N VAL A 105 8.11 -3.72 -3.63
CA VAL A 105 8.24 -4.05 -2.19
C VAL A 105 7.13 -5.00 -1.78
N LEU A 106 5.88 -4.68 -2.10
CA LEU A 106 4.73 -5.53 -1.74
C LEU A 106 4.88 -6.95 -2.34
N GLY A 107 5.25 -7.05 -3.61
CA GLY A 107 5.43 -8.33 -4.30
C GLY A 107 6.69 -9.10 -3.89
N SER A 108 7.77 -8.43 -3.48
CA SER A 108 9.01 -9.10 -3.05
C SER A 108 8.87 -9.68 -1.65
N MET A 109 8.16 -8.98 -0.76
CA MET A 109 7.95 -9.41 0.62
C MET A 109 7.10 -10.69 0.70
N HIS A 110 6.11 -10.82 -0.19
CA HIS A 110 5.36 -12.08 -0.34
C HIS A 110 6.25 -13.30 -0.60
N ARG A 111 7.42 -13.13 -1.23
CA ARG A 111 8.31 -14.24 -1.64
C ARG A 111 9.51 -14.48 -0.74
N LEU A 112 9.93 -13.50 0.07
CA LEU A 112 11.08 -13.67 0.97
C LEU A 112 10.81 -14.73 2.06
N GLN A 113 9.54 -15.06 2.30
CA GLN A 113 9.11 -15.94 3.39
C GLN A 113 8.60 -17.32 2.91
N SER A 114 8.61 -17.61 1.60
CA SER A 114 8.15 -18.89 1.04
C SER A 114 9.28 -19.69 0.38
N ALA A 115 9.92 -20.59 1.14
CA ALA A 115 10.71 -21.68 0.55
C ALA A 115 9.82 -22.77 -0.07
N ASP A 116 8.54 -22.79 0.31
CA ASP A 116 7.50 -23.71 -0.14
C ASP A 116 6.43 -22.95 -0.96
N PRO A 117 6.18 -23.31 -2.24
CA PRO A 117 5.17 -22.68 -3.07
C PRO A 117 3.71 -22.88 -2.60
N ASP A 118 3.45 -23.84 -1.70
CA ASP A 118 2.10 -24.13 -1.16
C ASP A 118 1.90 -23.64 0.28
N ALA A 119 2.96 -23.18 0.95
CA ALA A 119 2.81 -22.53 2.26
C ALA A 119 2.05 -21.21 2.07
N ALA A 120 0.99 -21.01 2.86
CA ALA A 120 0.37 -19.71 2.98
C ALA A 120 1.48 -18.69 3.28
N SER A 121 1.72 -17.77 2.36
CA SER A 121 2.71 -16.71 2.50
C SER A 121 2.35 -15.88 3.74
N VAL A 122 2.96 -16.17 4.88
CA VAL A 122 2.72 -15.41 6.10
C VAL A 122 3.63 -14.20 6.05
N ILE A 123 3.04 -13.03 5.80
CA ILE A 123 3.73 -11.75 5.99
C ILE A 123 3.94 -11.59 7.50
N ASP A 124 5.20 -11.65 7.91
CA ASP A 124 5.62 -11.48 9.31
C ASP A 124 6.63 -10.33 9.38
N PHE A 125 6.24 -9.24 10.04
CA PHE A 125 7.12 -8.08 10.28
C PHE A 125 7.41 -7.99 11.78
N GLU A 126 8.68 -7.76 12.14
CA GLU A 126 9.04 -7.38 13.50
C GLU A 126 8.55 -5.95 13.81
N ASP A 127 8.62 -5.03 12.83
CA ASP A 127 8.07 -3.68 12.92
C ASP A 127 6.94 -3.48 11.88
N PRO A 128 5.66 -3.37 12.30
CA PRO A 128 4.53 -3.17 11.40
C PRO A 128 4.57 -1.84 10.63
N SER A 129 5.42 -0.89 11.03
CA SER A 129 5.58 0.41 10.37
C SER A 129 6.58 0.39 9.21
N GLU A 130 7.44 -0.63 9.11
CA GLU A 130 8.56 -0.67 8.15
C GLU A 130 8.08 -0.52 6.70
N TRP A 131 7.11 -1.33 6.28
CA TRP A 131 6.60 -1.31 4.90
C TRP A 131 5.91 0.02 4.57
N ILE A 132 5.26 0.67 5.55
CA ILE A 132 4.65 1.99 5.37
C ILE A 132 5.73 3.05 5.18
N ARG A 133 6.82 3.01 5.96
CA ARG A 133 7.95 3.94 5.79
C ARG A 133 8.63 3.77 4.44
N LEU A 134 8.83 2.52 4.01
CA LEU A 134 9.35 2.19 2.67
C LEU A 134 8.43 2.73 1.57
N MET A 135 7.11 2.58 1.72
CA MET A 135 6.15 3.14 0.79
C MET A 135 6.13 4.67 0.80
N ARG A 136 6.24 5.32 1.96
CA ARG A 136 6.13 6.78 2.12
C ARG A 136 7.30 7.58 1.62
N GLY A 137 8.48 6.98 1.46
CA GLY A 137 9.68 7.69 0.98
C GLY A 137 9.56 8.31 -0.41
N VAL A 138 8.40 8.15 -1.05
CA VAL A 138 8.23 8.05 -2.48
C VAL A 138 6.99 8.89 -2.92
N PRO A 139 5.79 8.78 -2.29
CA PRO A 139 4.68 9.72 -2.50
C PRO A 139 4.75 11.02 -1.69
N SER A 140 5.68 11.16 -0.72
CA SER A 140 5.89 12.42 0.01
C SER A 140 6.26 13.59 -0.91
N ILE A 141 6.80 13.29 -2.08
CA ILE A 141 7.12 14.23 -3.17
C ILE A 141 5.86 14.92 -3.72
N LEU A 142 4.73 14.19 -3.78
CA LEU A 142 3.45 14.69 -4.28
C LEU A 142 2.80 15.73 -3.36
N ARG A 143 3.25 15.80 -2.10
CA ARG A 143 2.80 16.81 -1.14
C ARG A 143 3.28 18.22 -1.52
N GLN A 144 4.25 18.34 -2.43
CA GLN A 144 4.65 19.61 -3.01
C GLN A 144 3.67 20.04 -4.11
N SER A 145 3.03 21.20 -3.94
CA SER A 145 2.00 21.69 -4.86
C SER A 145 2.46 21.81 -6.32
N ALA A 146 3.73 22.16 -6.54
CA ALA A 146 4.33 22.23 -7.87
C ALA A 146 4.44 20.84 -8.53
N VAL A 147 4.90 19.83 -7.80
CA VAL A 147 5.02 18.43 -8.26
C VAL A 147 3.66 17.89 -8.67
N TRP A 148 2.63 18.10 -7.84
CA TRP A 148 1.26 17.69 -8.18
C TRP A 148 0.80 18.28 -9.52
N SER A 149 1.04 19.58 -9.74
CA SER A 149 0.67 20.23 -11.00
C SER A 149 1.40 19.63 -12.21
N TRP A 150 2.71 19.34 -12.08
CA TRP A 150 3.51 18.81 -13.19
C TRP A 150 3.07 17.40 -13.60
N ILE A 151 2.77 16.53 -12.63
CA ILE A 151 2.32 15.17 -12.93
C ILE A 151 0.90 15.19 -13.49
N ARG A 152 0.03 16.09 -13.01
CA ARG A 152 -1.32 16.26 -13.54
C ARG A 152 -1.35 16.80 -14.98
N GLU A 153 -0.35 17.59 -15.36
CA GLU A 153 -0.15 18.08 -16.73
C GLU A 153 0.53 17.02 -17.64
N SER A 154 1.03 15.92 -17.07
CA SER A 154 1.71 14.85 -17.80
C SER A 154 0.75 13.74 -18.27
N PRO A 155 1.22 12.79 -19.12
CA PRO A 155 0.46 11.59 -19.47
C PRO A 155 0.05 10.71 -18.28
N LEU A 156 0.61 10.94 -17.09
CA LEU A 156 0.32 10.17 -15.87
C LEU A 156 -0.93 10.63 -15.12
N ARG A 157 -1.59 11.70 -15.58
CA ARG A 157 -2.80 12.25 -14.98
C ARG A 157 -3.84 11.18 -14.58
N PRO A 158 -4.15 10.16 -15.41
CA PRO A 158 -5.10 9.12 -15.01
C PRO A 158 -4.75 8.45 -13.67
N ILE A 159 -3.47 8.18 -13.39
CA ILE A 159 -3.04 7.55 -12.14
C ILE A 159 -3.35 8.44 -10.93
N LEU A 160 -3.33 9.76 -11.08
CA LEU A 160 -3.58 10.72 -10.00
C LEU A 160 -5.07 10.99 -9.73
N GLU A 161 -5.94 10.63 -10.65
CA GLU A 161 -7.37 10.91 -10.57
C GLU A 161 -8.09 9.57 -10.32
N PRO A 162 -8.03 8.99 -9.09
CA PRO A 162 -8.60 7.67 -8.78
C PRO A 162 -10.12 7.59 -9.02
N GLY A 163 -10.77 8.75 -9.04
CA GLY A 163 -12.20 8.99 -9.19
C GLY A 163 -12.59 10.24 -8.37
N LEU A 164 -13.78 10.79 -8.59
CA LEU A 164 -14.31 11.87 -7.76
C LEU A 164 -14.67 11.30 -6.38
N VAL A 165 -13.89 11.62 -5.36
CA VAL A 165 -14.29 11.36 -3.96
C VAL A 165 -15.42 12.32 -3.62
N THR A 166 -16.65 11.86 -3.77
CA THR A 166 -17.86 12.61 -3.40
C THR A 166 -18.13 12.47 -1.91
N ASP A 167 -18.62 13.54 -1.27
CA ASP A 167 -19.04 13.54 0.14
C ASP A 167 -20.42 12.86 0.31
N GLU A 168 -20.59 11.67 -0.27
CA GLU A 168 -21.81 10.90 -0.09
C GLU A 168 -21.86 10.24 1.29
N PRO A 169 -23.07 10.10 1.86
CA PRO A 169 -23.23 9.54 3.19
C PRO A 169 -22.78 8.07 3.23
N LEU A 170 -22.15 7.71 4.34
CA LEU A 170 -21.73 6.34 4.62
C LEU A 170 -22.96 5.43 4.74
N SER A 171 -22.78 4.12 4.52
CA SER A 171 -23.82 3.18 4.91
C SER A 171 -24.00 3.20 6.43
N PRO A 172 -25.24 3.06 6.96
CA PRO A 172 -25.47 3.09 8.41
C PRO A 172 -24.64 2.07 9.21
N GLU A 173 -24.31 0.94 8.58
CA GLU A 173 -23.46 -0.08 9.16
C GLU A 173 -22.00 0.39 9.29
N LEU A 174 -21.48 1.06 8.25
CA LEU A 174 -20.13 1.58 8.28
C LEU A 174 -20.01 2.76 9.25
N GLU A 175 -21.03 3.61 9.35
CA GLU A 175 -21.10 4.66 10.37
C GLU A 175 -21.05 4.09 11.79
N ARG A 176 -21.88 3.09 12.09
CA ARG A 176 -21.91 2.45 13.40
C ARG A 176 -20.55 1.84 13.76
N ARG A 177 -19.93 1.17 12.79
CA ARG A 177 -18.60 0.56 12.96
C ARG A 177 -17.53 1.59 13.31
N PHE A 178 -17.41 2.67 12.53
CA PHE A 178 -16.43 3.72 12.79
C PHE A 178 -16.75 4.51 14.06
N ALA A 179 -18.01 4.63 14.46
CA ALA A 179 -18.39 5.20 15.76
C ALA A 179 -17.91 4.33 16.93
N THR A 180 -18.05 3.00 16.86
CA THR A 180 -17.50 2.07 17.86
C THR A 180 -15.99 2.20 17.97
N LEU A 181 -15.28 2.25 16.83
CA LEU A 181 -13.83 2.44 16.82
C LEU A 181 -13.44 3.78 17.43
N ARG A 182 -14.11 4.88 17.06
CA ARG A 182 -13.86 6.21 17.62
C ARG A 182 -14.04 6.21 19.14
N ARG A 183 -15.11 5.61 19.63
CA ARG A 183 -15.35 5.51 21.07
C ARG A 183 -14.21 4.75 21.76
N ALA A 184 -13.84 3.58 21.27
CA ALA A 184 -12.84 2.72 21.91
C ALA A 184 -11.39 3.21 21.78
N LEU A 185 -11.08 4.04 20.78
CA LEU A 185 -9.74 4.56 20.53
C LEU A 185 -9.52 5.98 21.08
N ILE A 186 -10.58 6.78 21.22
CA ILE A 186 -10.48 8.24 21.39
C ILE A 186 -11.34 8.70 22.57
N ASP A 187 -12.64 8.45 22.55
CA ASP A 187 -13.57 9.06 23.52
C ASP A 187 -13.51 8.36 24.90
N GLU A 188 -13.44 7.03 24.89
CA GLU A 188 -13.32 6.15 26.05
C GLU A 188 -12.27 5.08 25.75
N PRO A 189 -10.97 5.46 25.73
CA PRO A 189 -9.90 4.57 25.31
C PRO A 189 -9.83 3.33 26.20
N LEU A 190 -9.75 2.16 25.57
CA LEU A 190 -9.59 0.90 26.30
C LEU A 190 -8.29 0.92 27.12
N PRO A 191 -8.29 0.38 28.35
CA PRO A 191 -7.10 0.35 29.17
C PRO A 191 -6.01 -0.52 28.52
N VAL A 192 -4.75 -0.20 28.81
CA VAL A 192 -3.62 -1.08 28.52
C VAL A 192 -3.19 -1.68 29.85
N SER A 193 -3.22 -3.01 29.98
CA SER A 193 -2.97 -3.71 31.24
C SER A 193 -1.53 -3.62 31.76
N THR A 194 -0.65 -2.88 31.09
CA THR A 194 0.71 -2.62 31.56
C THR A 194 0.72 -1.40 32.49
N PRO A 195 1.13 -1.54 33.78
CA PRO A 195 1.11 -0.46 34.76
C PRO A 195 1.91 0.79 34.38
N ASP A 196 2.94 0.62 33.54
CA ASP A 196 3.83 1.69 33.07
C ASP A 196 3.53 2.14 31.63
N ALA A 197 2.39 1.74 31.05
CA ALA A 197 2.02 2.22 29.72
C ALA A 197 1.87 3.75 29.75
N PRO A 198 2.51 4.48 28.80
CA PRO A 198 2.28 5.90 28.67
C PRO A 198 0.81 6.14 28.38
N GLN A 199 0.15 6.92 29.24
CA GLN A 199 -1.23 7.35 29.00
C GLN A 199 -1.33 8.05 27.64
N MET A 200 -2.48 7.93 27.01
CA MET A 200 -2.76 8.62 25.75
C MET A 200 -2.79 10.12 26.02
N ASP A 201 -1.89 10.85 25.35
CA ASP A 201 -1.86 12.31 25.43
C ASP A 201 -2.80 12.95 24.40
N GLU A 202 -2.92 14.27 24.46
CA GLU A 202 -3.77 15.04 23.55
C GLU A 202 -3.28 14.98 22.09
N GLU A 203 -1.96 14.82 21.86
CA GLU A 203 -1.37 14.68 20.52
C GLU A 203 -1.77 13.34 19.90
N GLU A 204 -1.66 12.23 20.64
CA GLU A 204 -2.04 10.90 20.22
C GLU A 204 -3.54 10.82 19.91
N CYS A 205 -4.37 11.39 20.78
CA CYS A 205 -5.82 11.49 20.57
C CYS A 205 -6.16 12.21 19.26
N LYS A 206 -5.51 13.36 19.00
CA LYS A 206 -5.69 14.13 17.76
C LYS A 206 -5.23 13.35 16.53
N VAL A 207 -4.07 12.71 16.60
CA VAL A 207 -3.52 11.90 15.51
C VAL A 207 -4.43 10.71 15.19
N TYR A 208 -4.99 10.05 16.21
CA TYR A 208 -5.95 8.97 16.01
C TYR A 208 -7.26 9.46 15.39
N ALA A 209 -7.80 10.59 15.85
CA ALA A 209 -9.00 11.17 15.27
C ALA A 209 -8.82 11.50 13.78
N GLU A 210 -7.69 12.10 13.42
CA GLU A 210 -7.35 12.44 12.04
C GLU A 210 -7.17 11.18 11.17
N SER A 211 -6.34 10.23 11.60
CA SER A 211 -6.09 8.97 10.87
C SER A 211 -7.35 8.14 10.68
N LEU A 212 -8.20 8.06 11.71
CA LEU A 212 -9.45 7.31 11.67
C LEU A 212 -10.48 7.97 10.74
N ALA A 213 -10.60 9.30 10.78
CA ALA A 213 -11.49 10.04 9.88
C ALA A 213 -11.06 9.87 8.41
N MET A 214 -9.76 9.91 8.13
CA MET A 214 -9.25 9.59 6.78
C MET A 214 -9.58 8.15 6.41
N LEU A 215 -9.35 7.18 7.30
CA LEU A 215 -9.63 5.77 7.00
C LEU A 215 -11.11 5.53 6.70
N GLN A 216 -11.99 6.17 7.46
CA GLN A 216 -13.44 6.15 7.25
C GLN A 216 -13.80 6.67 5.87
N LYS A 217 -13.26 7.84 5.48
CA LYS A 217 -13.49 8.44 4.16
C LYS A 217 -13.07 7.54 3.01
N TYR A 218 -11.86 6.97 3.05
CA TYR A 218 -11.38 6.08 1.99
C TYR A 218 -12.10 4.74 1.98
N THR A 219 -12.50 4.21 3.14
CA THR A 219 -13.31 2.99 3.22
C THR A 219 -14.68 3.20 2.58
N ALA A 220 -15.34 4.33 2.86
CA ALA A 220 -16.62 4.70 2.25
C ALA A 220 -16.50 4.75 0.72
N PHE A 221 -15.44 5.40 0.24
CA PHE A 221 -15.20 5.58 -1.18
C PHE A 221 -14.90 4.26 -1.90
N ILE A 222 -14.11 3.37 -1.29
CA ILE A 222 -13.75 2.06 -1.88
C ILE A 222 -14.92 1.07 -1.88
N LEU A 223 -15.73 1.06 -0.82
CA LEU A 223 -16.83 0.11 -0.66
C LEU A 223 -18.16 0.59 -1.29
N ARG A 224 -18.15 1.73 -1.98
CA ARG A 224 -19.33 2.28 -2.65
C ARG A 224 -19.83 1.29 -3.72
N PRO A 225 -21.14 1.01 -3.80
CA PRO A 225 -21.73 0.28 -4.92
C PRO A 225 -21.41 0.99 -6.24
N SER A 226 -21.08 0.24 -7.28
CA SER A 226 -20.61 0.74 -8.59
C SER A 226 -21.39 1.96 -9.05
N THR A 227 -20.67 3.07 -9.23
CA THR A 227 -21.22 4.34 -9.68
C THR A 227 -21.41 4.38 -11.19
N PRO A 228 -22.33 5.21 -11.70
CA PRO A 228 -22.42 5.52 -13.14
C PRO A 228 -21.15 6.17 -13.72
N GLU A 229 -20.27 6.70 -12.86
CA GLU A 229 -19.14 7.57 -13.20
C GLU A 229 -17.86 6.82 -13.65
N GLY A 230 -17.93 5.50 -13.78
CA GLY A 230 -16.83 4.66 -14.28
C GLY A 230 -16.13 3.83 -13.19
N PRO A 231 -15.12 3.03 -13.58
CA PRO A 231 -14.46 2.11 -12.65
C PRO A 231 -13.54 2.88 -11.70
N LEU A 232 -13.65 2.62 -10.40
CA LEU A 232 -12.70 3.10 -9.39
C LEU A 232 -11.31 2.49 -9.62
N ASP A 233 -10.24 3.30 -9.56
CA ASP A 233 -8.89 2.73 -9.46
C ASP A 233 -8.65 2.21 -8.04
N LEU A 234 -8.96 0.93 -7.82
CA LEU A 234 -8.90 0.30 -6.50
C LEU A 234 -7.48 0.31 -5.92
N VAL A 235 -6.45 0.14 -6.77
CA VAL A 235 -5.04 0.10 -6.36
C VAL A 235 -4.60 1.46 -5.85
N GLY A 236 -4.70 2.51 -6.69
CA GLY A 236 -4.34 3.87 -6.30
C GLY A 236 -5.10 4.31 -5.07
N THR A 237 -6.42 4.12 -5.05
CA THR A 237 -7.28 4.56 -3.93
C THR A 237 -6.91 3.90 -2.60
N THR A 238 -6.69 2.59 -2.59
CA THR A 238 -6.31 1.86 -1.37
C THR A 238 -4.95 2.32 -0.86
N MET A 239 -4.00 2.60 -1.76
CA MET A 239 -2.66 3.03 -1.40
C MET A 239 -2.55 4.51 -0.99
N ILE A 240 -3.62 5.31 -1.10
CA ILE A 240 -3.59 6.71 -0.65
C ILE A 240 -3.48 6.80 0.87
N TRP A 241 -4.28 6.03 1.62
CA TRP A 241 -4.36 6.19 3.08
C TRP A 241 -3.00 6.05 3.80
N PRO A 242 -2.18 5.01 3.53
CA PRO A 242 -0.84 4.92 4.12
C PRO A 242 0.07 6.10 3.80
N ASN A 243 -0.18 6.85 2.72
CA ASN A 243 0.63 7.99 2.29
C ASN A 243 0.20 9.34 2.88
N ILE A 244 -1.06 9.47 3.31
CA ILE A 244 -1.61 10.74 3.80
C ILE A 244 -1.75 10.82 5.32
N VAL A 245 -1.82 9.69 6.04
CA VAL A 245 -1.97 9.74 7.50
C VAL A 245 -0.75 10.41 8.16
N PRO A 246 -0.90 11.08 9.31
CA PRO A 246 0.21 11.78 9.98
C PRO A 246 1.44 10.89 10.19
N ASP A 247 2.65 11.44 10.09
CA ASP A 247 3.89 10.68 10.34
C ASP A 247 3.94 10.14 11.78
N ARG A 248 3.38 10.90 12.73
CA ARG A 248 3.20 10.45 14.12
C ARG A 248 2.42 9.15 14.25
N TRP A 249 1.41 8.93 13.41
CA TRP A 249 0.66 7.67 13.44
C TRP A 249 1.55 6.48 13.07
N VAL A 250 2.47 6.65 12.12
CA VAL A 250 3.45 5.62 11.74
C VAL A 250 4.44 5.36 12.87
N ASP A 251 4.83 6.40 13.61
CA ASP A 251 5.65 6.26 14.81
C ASP A 251 4.92 5.48 15.90
N TYR A 252 3.64 5.79 16.16
CA TYR A 252 2.81 5.02 17.09
C TYR A 252 2.62 3.56 16.65
N LEU A 253 2.53 3.30 15.35
CA LEU A 253 2.48 1.95 14.82
C LEU A 253 3.78 1.18 15.12
N GLY A 254 4.94 1.80 14.91
CA GLY A 254 6.25 1.20 15.24
C GLY A 254 6.50 1.06 16.75
N GLN A 255 5.80 1.85 17.57
CA GLN A 255 5.77 1.70 19.04
C GLN A 255 4.72 0.68 19.51
N HIS A 256 4.03 0.00 18.58
CA HIS A 256 2.98 -0.97 18.87
C HIS A 256 1.82 -0.40 19.71
N ARG A 257 1.50 0.89 19.53
CA ARG A 257 0.36 1.49 20.24
C ARG A 257 -0.95 0.80 19.78
N PRO A 258 -1.82 0.36 20.70
CA PRO A 258 -2.98 -0.45 20.34
C PRO A 258 -3.94 0.22 19.34
N GLY A 259 -4.21 1.52 19.48
CA GLY A 259 -5.07 2.25 18.55
C GLY A 259 -4.53 2.25 17.12
N ALA A 260 -3.21 2.40 16.95
CA ALA A 260 -2.55 2.32 15.65
C ALA A 260 -2.67 0.92 15.02
N LEU A 261 -2.49 -0.14 15.82
CA LEU A 261 -2.62 -1.53 15.38
C LEU A 261 -4.07 -1.88 14.98
N VAL A 262 -5.07 -1.38 15.71
CA VAL A 262 -6.48 -1.55 15.32
C VAL A 262 -6.75 -0.88 13.98
N MET A 263 -6.27 0.35 13.77
CA MET A 263 -6.41 1.02 12.47
C MET A 263 -5.69 0.29 11.34
N LEU A 264 -4.53 -0.32 11.61
CA LEU A 264 -3.83 -1.19 10.66
C LEU A 264 -4.71 -2.39 10.24
N ALA A 265 -5.35 -3.05 11.20
CA ALA A 265 -6.26 -4.17 10.90
C ALA A 265 -7.48 -3.72 10.07
N GLN A 266 -8.01 -2.52 10.34
CA GLN A 266 -9.08 -1.94 9.51
C GLN A 266 -8.61 -1.66 8.08
N PHE A 267 -7.41 -1.09 7.92
CA PHE A 267 -6.79 -0.88 6.62
C PHE A 267 -6.54 -2.21 5.87
N ALA A 268 -6.17 -3.27 6.59
CA ALA A 268 -5.93 -4.60 6.02
C ALA A 268 -7.16 -5.18 5.28
N VAL A 269 -8.37 -4.84 5.72
CA VAL A 269 -9.61 -5.19 5.00
C VAL A 269 -9.65 -4.57 3.61
N LEU A 270 -9.22 -3.31 3.48
CA LEU A 270 -9.14 -2.61 2.18
C LEU A 270 -8.07 -3.26 1.29
N VAL A 271 -6.91 -3.58 1.86
CA VAL A 271 -5.84 -4.29 1.14
C VAL A 271 -6.30 -5.67 0.69
N ASN A 272 -7.14 -6.36 1.46
CA ASN A 272 -7.68 -7.67 1.06
C ASN A 272 -8.58 -7.61 -0.19
N ASN A 273 -9.13 -6.44 -0.53
CA ASN A 273 -9.87 -6.27 -1.79
C ASN A 273 -8.93 -6.30 -3.00
N LEU A 274 -7.63 -6.08 -2.80
CA LEU A 274 -6.60 -6.16 -3.82
C LEU A 274 -6.07 -7.58 -4.02
N ARG A 275 -6.56 -8.60 -3.30
CA ARG A 275 -6.04 -9.99 -3.35
C ARG A 275 -6.02 -10.65 -4.73
N GLY A 276 -6.74 -10.08 -5.71
CA GLY A 276 -6.66 -10.50 -7.12
C GLY A 276 -5.35 -10.11 -7.81
N PHE A 277 -4.61 -9.14 -7.27
CA PHE A 277 -3.29 -8.75 -7.75
C PHE A 277 -2.20 -9.62 -7.11
N TRP A 278 -1.26 -10.07 -7.93
CA TRP A 278 -0.19 -10.98 -7.50
C TRP A 278 0.67 -10.41 -6.36
N TRP A 279 0.92 -9.11 -6.36
CA TRP A 279 1.74 -8.41 -5.36
C TRP A 279 0.99 -8.15 -4.04
N ALA A 280 -0.34 -8.22 -4.03
CA ALA A 280 -1.18 -7.96 -2.85
C ALA A 280 -1.64 -9.25 -2.14
N LYS A 281 -1.37 -10.42 -2.73
CA LYS A 281 -1.83 -11.70 -2.20
C LYS A 281 -1.27 -11.92 -0.78
N GLY A 282 -2.14 -12.26 0.16
CA GLY A 282 -1.78 -12.52 1.56
C GLY A 282 -1.60 -11.27 2.43
N TRP A 283 -1.51 -10.06 1.86
CA TRP A 283 -1.29 -8.83 2.63
C TRP A 283 -2.40 -8.51 3.62
N GLY A 284 -3.67 -8.60 3.20
CA GLY A 284 -4.78 -8.36 4.11
C GLY A 284 -4.78 -9.30 5.32
N GLN A 285 -4.44 -10.57 5.11
CA GLN A 285 -4.35 -11.57 6.17
C GLN A 285 -3.16 -11.33 7.10
N GLY A 286 -1.97 -11.12 6.51
CA GLY A 286 -0.75 -10.89 7.27
C GLY A 286 -0.81 -9.66 8.16
N LEU A 287 -1.34 -8.53 7.65
CA LEU A 287 -1.49 -7.31 8.44
C LEU A 287 -2.44 -7.49 9.63
N VAL A 288 -3.54 -8.24 9.46
CA VAL A 288 -4.44 -8.56 10.58
C VAL A 288 -3.76 -9.46 11.61
N VAL A 289 -3.03 -10.48 11.16
CA VAL A 289 -2.28 -11.38 12.05
C VAL A 289 -1.23 -10.62 12.86
N ILE A 290 -0.50 -9.70 12.23
CA ILE A 290 0.48 -8.85 12.91
C ILE A 290 -0.20 -7.97 13.96
N ALA A 291 -1.30 -7.30 13.60
CA ALA A 291 -2.08 -6.51 14.54
C ALA A 291 -2.54 -7.38 15.73
N TRP A 292 -3.09 -8.57 15.46
CA TRP A 292 -3.55 -9.50 16.50
C TRP A 292 -2.44 -9.96 17.45
N LYS A 293 -1.25 -10.30 16.92
CA LYS A 293 -0.10 -10.74 17.72
C LYS A 293 0.39 -9.64 18.67
N LEU A 294 0.39 -8.39 18.20
CA LEU A 294 0.93 -7.25 18.94
C LEU A 294 -0.09 -6.58 19.87
N LEU A 295 -1.38 -6.85 19.69
CA LEU A 295 -2.44 -6.22 20.49
C LEU A 295 -2.59 -6.84 21.89
N PRO A 296 -2.77 -6.01 22.93
CA PRO A 296 -3.21 -6.47 24.24
C PRO A 296 -4.56 -7.18 24.19
N PRO A 297 -4.86 -8.13 25.10
CA PRO A 297 -6.10 -8.91 25.10
C PRO A 297 -7.38 -8.07 25.07
N GLU A 298 -7.38 -6.91 25.73
CA GLU A 298 -8.54 -6.03 25.85
C GLU A 298 -8.94 -5.40 24.52
N TRP A 299 -7.98 -5.27 23.60
CA TRP A 299 -8.15 -4.63 22.30
C TRP A 299 -8.43 -5.63 21.17
N LYS A 300 -8.24 -6.93 21.41
CA LYS A 300 -8.34 -7.98 20.40
C LYS A 300 -9.74 -8.09 19.77
N SER A 301 -10.79 -7.84 20.54
CA SER A 301 -12.19 -7.85 20.04
C SER A 301 -12.43 -6.85 18.90
N LEU A 302 -11.65 -5.76 18.82
CA LEU A 302 -11.76 -4.77 17.74
C LEU A 302 -11.16 -5.25 16.40
N VAL A 303 -10.45 -6.39 16.41
CA VAL A 303 -9.76 -6.97 15.25
C VAL A 303 -10.40 -8.29 14.79
N GLU A 304 -11.32 -8.87 15.55
CA GLU A 304 -12.05 -10.09 15.19
C GLU A 304 -12.82 -9.93 13.86
N GLU A 305 -13.60 -8.86 13.73
CA GLU A 305 -14.37 -8.61 12.51
C GLU A 305 -13.48 -8.32 11.28
N PRO A 306 -12.41 -7.49 11.36
CA PRO A 306 -11.39 -7.45 10.32
C PRO A 306 -10.84 -8.81 9.92
N ALA A 307 -10.56 -9.69 10.89
CA ALA A 307 -10.05 -11.04 10.62
C ALA A 307 -11.04 -11.91 9.86
N GLU A 308 -12.32 -11.89 10.25
CA GLU A 308 -13.39 -12.58 9.53
C GLU A 308 -13.48 -12.09 8.08
N ARG A 309 -13.45 -10.76 7.86
CA ARG A 309 -13.51 -10.16 6.52
C ARG A 309 -12.32 -10.51 5.63
N VAL A 310 -11.14 -10.76 6.20
CA VAL A 310 -9.96 -11.22 5.44
C VAL A 310 -9.84 -12.74 5.37
N GLY A 311 -10.75 -13.47 6.01
CA GLY A 311 -10.76 -14.94 6.04
C GLY A 311 -9.64 -15.54 6.88
N CYS A 312 -9.23 -14.86 7.96
CA CYS A 312 -8.26 -15.34 8.93
C CYS A 312 -8.95 -15.99 10.13
N THR A 313 -8.48 -17.18 10.53
CA THR A 313 -8.77 -17.75 11.84
C THR A 313 -7.74 -17.26 12.84
N LEU A 314 -8.14 -16.37 13.73
CA LEU A 314 -7.28 -15.88 14.81
C LEU A 314 -7.16 -16.97 15.88
N GLY A 315 -6.00 -17.62 15.93
CA GLY A 315 -5.67 -18.57 16.99
C GLY A 315 -5.26 -17.84 18.27
N ALA A 316 -5.45 -18.50 19.41
CA ALA A 316 -4.75 -18.17 20.64
C ALA A 316 -3.26 -18.54 20.47
N VAL A 317 -2.44 -17.57 20.08
CA VAL A 317 -1.01 -17.60 20.34
C VAL A 317 -0.80 -16.98 21.72
#